data_AF-A0A259N7Z9-F1
#
_entry.id   AF-A0A259N7Z9-F1
#
_cell.length_a   1.000
_cell.length_b   1.000
_cell.length_c   1.000
_cell.angle_alpha   90.00
_cell.angle_beta   90.00
_cell.angle_gamma   90.00
#
_symmetry.space_group_name_H-M   'P 1'
#
loop_
_entity.id
_entity.type
_entity.pdbx_description
1 polymer ?
#
loop_
_entity_poly.entity_id
_entity_poly.type
_entity_poly.pdbx_seq_one_letter_code
_entity_poly.pdbx_strand_id
1 'polypeptide(L)'
;LTGDKPITPEVINQIYLILFYGCLLYVPVAMLMWFSPVLVAWANMSVGQALFSSAVACWANKGAFLFYVAIWGGILAIIPLTIGSILDALNLGQAASFIIAPLSMAALTVMHCSFFATWKACFAEKESATLIA
;
A
#
# COMPACT_ATOMS: atom_id res chain seq x y z
N LEU A 1 -8.92 -14.40 17.42
CA LEU A 1 -8.09 -13.56 18.31
C LEU A 1 -8.80 -13.24 19.64
N THR A 2 -9.92 -13.90 19.94
CA THR A 2 -10.62 -13.88 21.22
C THR A 2 -10.01 -14.92 22.15
N GLY A 3 -9.24 -14.45 23.12
CA GLY A 3 -8.73 -15.24 24.23
C GLY A 3 -7.87 -14.34 25.09
N ASP A 4 -8.25 -14.19 26.36
CA ASP A 4 -7.55 -13.48 27.44
C ASP A 4 -6.15 -14.07 27.72
N LYS A 5 -5.29 -14.14 26.70
CA LYS A 5 -3.86 -14.34 26.89
C LYS A 5 -3.28 -12.97 27.17
N PRO A 6 -2.62 -12.76 28.32
CA PRO A 6 -1.92 -11.51 28.57
C PRO A 6 -0.95 -11.26 27.41
N ILE A 7 -0.78 -9.99 27.02
CA ILE A 7 0.20 -9.60 26.01
C ILE A 7 1.59 -9.88 26.62
N THR A 8 2.09 -11.10 26.42
CA THR A 8 3.40 -11.52 26.92
C THR A 8 4.51 -10.99 25.99
N PRO A 9 5.74 -10.81 26.50
CA PRO A 9 6.89 -10.44 25.68
C PRO A 9 7.08 -11.36 24.47
N GLU A 10 6.82 -12.66 24.61
CA GLU A 10 6.83 -13.64 23.52
C GLU A 10 5.82 -13.32 22.43
N VAL A 11 4.59 -12.93 22.77
CA VAL A 11 3.55 -12.57 21.77
C VAL A 11 3.97 -11.32 21.00
N ILE A 12 4.53 -10.32 21.69
CA ILE A 12 5.06 -9.11 21.05
C ILE A 12 6.19 -9.47 20.06
N ASN A 13 7.13 -10.33 20.47
CA ASN A 13 8.21 -10.80 19.60
C ASN A 13 7.65 -11.53 18.36
N GLN A 14 6.68 -12.42 18.54
CA GLN A 14 6.00 -13.10 17.44
C GLN A 14 5.35 -12.11 16.46
N ILE A 15 4.68 -11.07 16.96
CA ILE A 15 4.09 -10.02 16.11
C ILE A 15 5.18 -9.33 15.28
N TYR A 16 6.30 -8.94 15.89
CA TYR A 16 7.41 -8.31 15.15
C TYR A 16 8.01 -9.22 14.08
N LEU A 17 8.20 -10.51 14.39
CA LEU A 17 8.71 -11.48 13.42
C LEU A 17 7.74 -11.66 12.26
N ILE A 18 6.43 -11.77 12.52
CA ILE A 18 5.41 -11.89 11.49
C ILE A 18 5.39 -10.65 10.59
N LEU A 19 5.42 -9.44 11.17
CA LEU A 19 5.49 -8.22 10.38
C LEU A 19 6.79 -8.17 9.55
N PHE A 20 7.92 -8.51 10.14
CA PHE A 20 9.21 -8.46 9.46
C PHE A 20 9.26 -9.41 8.26
N TYR A 21 8.98 -10.70 8.48
CA TYR A 21 9.00 -11.70 7.41
C TYR A 21 7.87 -11.47 6.40
N GLY A 22 6.69 -11.04 6.87
CA GLY A 22 5.57 -10.67 6.01
C GLY A 22 5.94 -9.53 5.06
N CYS A 23 6.52 -8.45 5.58
CA CYS A 23 7.01 -7.34 4.75
C CYS A 23 8.14 -7.78 3.82
N LEU A 24 9.12 -8.55 4.31
CA LEU A 24 10.27 -9.01 3.52
C LEU A 24 9.83 -9.82 2.30
N LEU A 25 8.84 -10.70 2.45
CA LEU A 25 8.32 -11.54 1.37
C LEU A 25 7.32 -10.80 0.48
N TYR A 26 6.51 -9.90 1.04
CA TYR A 26 5.47 -9.19 0.30
C TYR A 26 6.03 -8.06 -0.57
N VAL A 27 7.02 -7.31 -0.09
CA VAL A 27 7.56 -6.13 -0.80
C VAL A 27 8.04 -6.47 -2.22
N PRO A 28 8.84 -7.53 -2.46
CA PRO A 28 9.23 -7.90 -3.83
C PRO A 28 8.05 -8.21 -4.74
N VAL A 29 7.04 -8.92 -4.22
CA VAL A 29 5.82 -9.26 -4.98
C VAL A 29 5.03 -7.99 -5.31
N ALA A 30 4.89 -7.08 -4.35
CA ALA A 30 4.22 -5.80 -4.54
C ALA A 30 4.93 -4.96 -5.61
N MET A 31 6.26 -4.90 -5.60
CA MET A 31 7.05 -4.18 -6.61
C MET A 31 6.85 -4.74 -8.03
N LEU A 32 6.79 -6.08 -8.16
CA LEU A 32 6.54 -6.73 -9.44
C LEU A 32 5.14 -6.40 -9.96
N MET A 33 4.13 -6.37 -9.09
CA MET A 33 2.73 -6.17 -9.50
C MET A 33 2.30 -4.71 -9.61
N TRP A 34 3.06 -3.77 -9.06
CA TRP A 34 2.62 -2.38 -8.90
C TRP A 34 2.17 -1.71 -10.21
N PHE A 35 2.95 -1.85 -11.29
CA PHE A 35 2.65 -1.26 -12.60
C PHE A 35 2.35 -2.29 -13.69
N SER A 36 2.60 -3.57 -13.44
CA SER A 36 2.51 -4.63 -14.45
C SER A 36 1.16 -4.67 -15.19
N PRO A 37 0.00 -4.63 -14.52
CA PRO A 37 -1.30 -4.66 -15.22
C PRO A 37 -1.47 -3.50 -16.21
N VAL A 38 -1.05 -2.30 -15.81
CA VAL A 38 -1.15 -1.09 -16.64
C VAL A 38 -0.17 -1.14 -17.81
N LEU A 39 1.05 -1.63 -17.59
CA LEU A 39 2.05 -1.79 -18.65
C LEU A 39 1.64 -2.83 -19.70
N VAL A 40 1.00 -3.93 -19.26
CA VAL A 40 0.44 -4.91 -20.20
C VAL A 40 -0.73 -4.32 -20.97
N ALA A 41 -1.68 -3.68 -20.27
CA ALA A 41 -2.92 -3.20 -20.89
C ALA A 41 -2.73 -1.97 -21.80
N TRP A 42 -1.85 -1.03 -21.44
CA TRP A 42 -1.71 0.26 -22.15
C TRP A 42 -0.45 0.35 -22.97
N ALA A 43 0.68 -0.18 -22.48
CA ALA A 43 1.95 -0.16 -23.20
C ALA A 43 2.17 -1.41 -24.07
N ASN A 44 1.20 -2.34 -24.13
CA ASN A 44 1.28 -3.60 -24.90
C ASN A 44 2.57 -4.41 -24.64
N MET A 45 3.12 -4.32 -23.42
CA MET A 45 4.31 -5.08 -23.04
C MET A 45 3.95 -6.54 -22.80
N SER A 46 4.87 -7.46 -23.12
CA SER A 46 4.74 -8.85 -22.68
C SER A 46 4.78 -8.95 -21.15
N VAL A 47 4.13 -9.97 -20.56
CA VAL A 47 4.02 -10.13 -19.10
C VAL A 47 5.38 -10.09 -18.41
N GLY A 48 6.38 -10.79 -18.95
CA GLY A 48 7.74 -10.80 -18.38
C GLY A 48 8.40 -9.42 -18.41
N GLN A 49 8.25 -8.67 -19.50
CA GLN A 49 8.78 -7.31 -19.62
C GLN A 49 8.08 -6.34 -18.67
N ALA A 50 6.77 -6.48 -18.48
CA ALA A 50 5.99 -5.65 -17.58
C ALA A 50 6.42 -5.86 -16.11
N LEU A 51 6.58 -7.12 -15.69
CA LEU A 51 7.05 -7.47 -14.34
C LEU A 51 8.44 -6.88 -14.05
N PHE A 52 9.37 -7.06 -14.99
CA PHE A 52 10.72 -6.51 -14.85
C PHE A 52 10.72 -4.98 -14.80
N SER A 53 9.98 -4.34 -15.72
CA SER A 53 9.91 -2.87 -15.79
C SER A 53 9.25 -2.27 -14.54
N SER A 54 8.22 -2.92 -13.98
CA SER A 54 7.60 -2.50 -12.72
C SER A 54 8.58 -2.55 -11.56
N ALA A 55 9.33 -3.65 -11.41
CA ALA A 55 10.32 -3.79 -10.35
C ALA A 55 11.43 -2.73 -10.46
N VAL A 56 11.98 -2.52 -11.67
CA VAL A 56 13.02 -1.51 -11.91
C VAL A 56 12.49 -0.10 -11.64
N ALA A 57 11.26 0.23 -12.06
CA ALA A 57 10.65 1.53 -11.82
C ALA A 57 10.44 1.81 -10.32
N CYS A 58 9.95 0.82 -9.57
CA CYS A 58 9.79 0.93 -8.11
C CYS A 58 11.15 1.08 -7.42
N TRP A 59 12.16 0.33 -7.84
CA TRP A 59 13.50 0.37 -7.23
C TRP A 59 14.23 1.71 -7.49
N ALA A 60 14.12 2.23 -8.70
CA ALA A 60 14.69 3.53 -9.06
C ALA A 60 14.05 4.68 -8.25
N ASN A 61 12.77 4.56 -7.91
CA ASN A 61 12.00 5.57 -7.19
C ASN A 61 11.70 5.19 -5.73
N LYS A 62 12.54 4.34 -5.12
CA LYS A 62 12.31 3.76 -3.78
C LYS A 62 11.94 4.78 -2.69
N GLY A 63 12.52 5.98 -2.72
CA GLY A 63 12.24 7.04 -1.75
C GLY A 63 10.83 7.60 -1.89
N ALA A 64 10.42 7.95 -3.12
CA ALA A 64 9.06 8.42 -3.40
C ALA A 64 8.01 7.35 -3.05
N PHE A 65 8.30 6.09 -3.36
CA PHE A 65 7.46 4.96 -3.00
C PHE A 65 7.34 4.74 -1.49
N LEU A 66 8.44 4.89 -0.75
CA LEU A 66 8.42 4.78 0.70
C LEU A 66 7.50 5.85 1.32
N PHE A 67 7.62 7.12 0.89
CA PHE A 67 6.73 8.19 1.35
C PHE A 67 5.29 7.93 0.93
N TYR A 68 5.06 7.49 -0.30
CA TYR A 68 3.72 7.17 -0.80
C TYR A 68 3.04 6.10 0.07
N VAL A 69 3.73 4.99 0.34
CA VAL A 69 3.20 3.91 1.19
C VAL A 69 3.05 4.37 2.63
N ALA A 70 3.97 5.18 3.16
CA ALA A 70 3.86 5.71 4.52
C ALA A 70 2.65 6.65 4.69
N ILE A 71 2.41 7.55 3.73
CA ILE A 71 1.27 8.46 3.75
C ILE A 71 -0.05 7.67 3.66
N TRP A 72 -0.18 6.78 2.67
CA TRP A 72 -1.40 6.00 2.52
C TRP A 72 -1.61 4.99 3.64
N GLY A 73 -0.55 4.34 4.11
CA GLY A 73 -0.59 3.46 5.28
C GLY A 73 -1.01 4.21 6.54
N GLY A 74 -0.49 5.43 6.74
CA GLY A 74 -0.91 6.32 7.81
C GLY A 74 -2.38 6.70 7.71
N ILE A 75 -2.86 7.12 6.54
CA ILE A 75 -4.28 7.45 6.31
C ILE A 75 -5.18 6.25 6.60
N LEU A 76 -4.84 5.07 6.05
CA LEU A 76 -5.62 3.84 6.18
C LEU A 76 -5.56 3.23 7.59
N ALA A 77 -4.56 3.56 8.40
CA ALA A 77 -4.50 3.12 9.79
C ALA A 77 -5.12 4.15 10.74
N ILE A 78 -4.67 5.40 10.69
CA ILE A 78 -5.02 6.44 11.66
C ILE A 78 -6.50 6.82 11.55
N ILE A 79 -7.05 6.98 10.35
CA ILE A 79 -8.44 7.42 10.20
C ILE A 79 -9.42 6.36 10.75
N PRO A 80 -9.37 5.08 10.33
CA PRO A 80 -10.20 4.03 10.93
C PRO A 80 -10.05 3.88 12.44
N LEU A 81 -8.81 3.92 12.96
CA LEU A 81 -8.57 3.77 14.40
C LEU A 81 -9.14 4.95 15.19
N THR A 82 -9.01 6.17 14.67
CA THR A 82 -9.56 7.37 15.31
C THR A 82 -11.08 7.33 15.34
N ILE A 83 -11.72 7.01 14.21
CA ILE A 83 -13.18 6.90 14.14
C ILE A 83 -13.69 5.75 15.02
N GLY A 84 -13.02 4.59 15.00
CA GLY A 84 -13.36 3.46 15.85
C GLY A 84 -13.29 3.81 17.33
N SER A 85 -12.23 4.51 17.76
CA SER A 85 -12.05 4.94 19.15
C SER A 85 -13.13 5.93 19.59
N ILE A 86 -13.54 6.86 18.71
CA ILE A 86 -14.62 7.82 18.98
C ILE A 86 -15.97 7.09 19.13
N LEU A 87 -16.28 6.16 18.23
CA LEU A 87 -17.53 5.41 18.27
C LEU A 87 -17.61 4.51 19.50
N ASP A 88 -16.49 3.90 19.89
CA ASP A 88 -16.42 3.09 21.10
C ASP A 88 -16.65 3.94 22.36
N ALA A 89 -16.06 5.14 22.44
CA ALA A 89 -16.30 6.09 23.53
C ALA A 89 -17.77 6.53 23.63
N LEU A 90 -18.53 6.49 22.53
CA LEU A 90 -19.97 6.78 22.49
C LEU A 90 -20.86 5.55 22.75
N ASN A 91 -20.28 4.40 23.10
CA ASN A 91 -20.97 3.10 23.21
C ASN A 91 -21.62 2.63 21.90
N LEU A 92 -21.09 3.08 20.75
CA LEU A 92 -21.52 2.72 19.40
C LEU A 92 -20.50 1.81 18.69
N GLY A 93 -19.61 1.14 19.43
CA GLY A 93 -18.57 0.28 18.87
C GLY A 93 -19.10 -0.82 17.92
N GLN A 94 -20.31 -1.35 18.18
CA GLN A 94 -20.95 -2.33 17.32
C GLN A 94 -21.33 -1.78 15.93
N ALA A 95 -21.53 -0.45 15.82
CA ALA A 95 -21.80 0.23 14.55
C ALA A 95 -20.51 0.62 13.79
N ALA A 96 -19.34 0.56 14.44
CA ALA A 96 -18.09 1.06 13.87
C ALA A 96 -17.68 0.35 12.59
N SER A 97 -17.90 -0.96 12.49
CA SER A 97 -17.59 -1.75 11.30
C SER A 97 -18.39 -1.30 10.06
N PHE A 98 -19.65 -0.89 10.24
CA PHE A 98 -20.52 -0.41 9.15
C PHE A 98 -20.07 0.94 8.57
N ILE A 99 -19.31 1.72 9.32
CA ILE A 99 -18.78 3.03 8.88
C ILE A 99 -17.35 2.88 8.38
N ILE A 100 -16.50 2.18 9.14
CA ILE A 100 -15.08 2.03 8.86
C ILE A 100 -14.83 1.25 7.57
N ALA A 101 -15.57 0.16 7.33
CA ALA A 101 -15.31 -0.68 6.16
C ALA A 101 -15.59 0.08 4.84
N PRO A 102 -16.76 0.73 4.63
CA PRO A 102 -16.98 1.55 3.43
C PRO A 102 -15.99 2.70 3.30
N LEU A 103 -15.63 3.36 4.40
CA LEU A 103 -14.66 4.44 4.39
C LEU A 103 -13.27 3.96 3.93
N SER A 104 -12.84 2.80 4.43
CA SER A 104 -11.56 2.18 4.06
C SER A 104 -11.56 1.78 2.58
N MET A 105 -12.68 1.26 2.06
CA MET A 105 -12.86 0.97 0.63
C MET A 105 -12.82 2.24 -0.23
N ALA A 106 -13.44 3.33 0.22
CA ALA A 106 -13.37 4.62 -0.45
C ALA A 106 -11.92 5.15 -0.49
N ALA A 107 -11.22 5.11 0.64
CA ALA A 107 -9.81 5.52 0.72
C ALA A 107 -8.91 4.68 -0.19
N LEU A 108 -9.11 3.35 -0.22
CA LEU A 108 -8.43 2.45 -1.15
C LEU A 108 -8.74 2.80 -2.62
N THR A 109 -9.97 3.15 -2.95
CA THR A 109 -10.33 3.61 -4.29
C THR A 109 -9.55 4.87 -4.68
N VAL A 110 -9.50 5.87 -3.79
CA VAL A 110 -8.72 7.11 -4.04
C VAL A 110 -7.23 6.79 -4.21
N MET A 111 -6.69 5.90 -3.38
CA MET A 111 -5.31 5.41 -3.52
C MET A 111 -5.08 4.80 -4.90
N HIS A 112 -5.97 3.92 -5.37
CA HIS A 112 -5.85 3.31 -6.70
C HIS A 112 -5.98 4.35 -7.82
N CYS A 113 -6.82 5.37 -7.70
CA CYS A 113 -6.89 6.47 -8.66
C CYS A 113 -5.55 7.21 -8.78
N SER A 114 -4.80 7.33 -7.68
CA SER A 114 -3.49 7.99 -7.71
C SER A 114 -2.40 7.19 -8.44
N PHE A 115 -2.60 5.88 -8.68
CA PHE A 115 -1.63 5.05 -9.40
C PHE A 115 -1.36 5.55 -10.82
N PHE A 116 -2.37 6.14 -11.46
CA PHE A 116 -2.19 6.73 -12.79
C PHE A 116 -1.15 7.85 -12.78
N ALA A 117 -1.21 8.74 -11.78
CA ALA A 117 -0.26 9.83 -11.64
C ALA A 117 1.14 9.28 -11.32
N THR A 118 1.24 8.30 -10.42
CA THR A 118 2.51 7.65 -10.06
C THR A 118 3.15 6.96 -11.27
N TRP A 119 2.36 6.26 -12.09
CA TRP A 119 2.83 5.63 -13.32
C TRP A 119 3.38 6.67 -14.30
N LYS A 120 2.63 7.75 -14.58
CA LYS A 120 3.12 8.82 -15.45
C LYS A 120 4.41 9.45 -14.92
N ALA A 121 4.52 9.72 -13.63
CA ALA A 121 5.74 10.27 -13.04
C ALA A 121 6.95 9.31 -13.21
N CYS A 122 6.74 8.00 -13.04
CA CYS A 122 7.84 7.03 -13.14
C CYS A 122 8.31 6.77 -14.57
N PHE A 123 7.42 6.87 -15.56
CA PHE A 123 7.69 6.48 -16.95
C PHE A 123 7.74 7.65 -17.94
N ALA A 124 6.92 8.69 -17.80
CA ALA A 124 6.81 9.78 -18.78
C ALA A 124 7.87 10.90 -18.59
N GLU A 125 8.32 11.16 -17.37
CA GLU A 125 9.40 12.16 -17.14
C GLU A 125 10.79 11.67 -17.59
N LYS A 126 11.00 10.35 -17.73
CA LYS A 126 12.25 9.81 -18.27
C LYS A 126 12.38 10.02 -19.78
N GLU A 127 11.25 10.12 -20.49
CA GLU A 127 11.22 10.37 -21.93
C GLU A 127 11.70 11.79 -22.23
N SER A 128 11.27 12.79 -21.46
CA SER A 128 11.72 14.19 -21.63
C SER A 128 13.18 14.39 -21.23
N ALA A 129 13.66 13.77 -20.14
CA ALA A 129 15.08 13.89 -19.75
C ALA A 129 16.05 13.28 -20.77
N THR A 130 15.63 12.25 -21.51
CA THR A 130 16.44 11.63 -22.58
C THR A 130 16.47 12.49 -23.85
N LEU A 131 15.46 13.33 -24.08
CA LEU A 131 15.40 14.23 -25.25
C LEU A 131 16.17 15.54 -25.07
N ILE A 132 16.61 15.86 -23.85
CA ILE A 132 17.32 17.10 -23.51
C ILE A 132 18.81 16.83 -23.18
N ALA A 133 19.23 15.55 -23.22
CA ALA A 133 20.62 15.11 -23.04
C ALA A 133 21.27 14.75 -24.39
#